data_AF-A0A1P8JYW9-F1
#
_entry.id   AF-A0A1P8JYW9-F1
#
_cell.length_a   1.000
_cell.length_b   1.000
_cell.length_c   1.000
_cell.angle_alpha   90.00
_cell.angle_beta   90.00
_cell.angle_gamma   90.00
#
_symmetry.space_group_name_H-M   'P 1'
#
loop_
_entity.id
_entity.type
_entity.pdbx_description
1 polymer ?
#
loop_
_entity_poly.entity_id
_entity_poly.type
_entity_poly.pdbx_seq_one_letter_code
_entity_poly.pdbx_strand_id
1 'polypeptide(L)'
;MIRVERLPDAGSKEVFRFFHDDAAPAMAPYDALCGVHWLPGEMWIKGLLVRNGRVGRKWLLELLEEAERGGAEWIKSTRGFGHILPFGHEQPNGEIWINVAEVRARFPFDSRLMPLIK
;
A
#
# COMPACT_ATOMS: atom_id res chain seq x y z
N MET A 1 -4.47 -4.91 -13.03
CA MET A 1 -4.34 -5.18 -11.59
C MET A 1 -2.84 -5.08 -11.26
N ILE A 2 -2.40 -4.97 -10.00
CA ILE A 2 -0.95 -5.03 -9.63
C ILE A 2 -0.71 -6.34 -8.90
N ARG A 3 0.34 -7.08 -9.28
CA ARG A 3 0.83 -8.19 -8.45
C ARG A 3 1.38 -7.64 -7.13
N VAL A 4 0.88 -8.12 -6.00
CA VAL A 4 1.51 -7.93 -4.69
C VAL A 4 2.24 -9.21 -4.31
N GLU A 5 3.57 -9.13 -4.21
CA GLU A 5 4.38 -10.25 -3.74
C GLU A 5 4.68 -10.05 -2.25
N ARG A 6 4.19 -10.97 -1.42
CA ARG A 6 4.46 -11.04 0.03
C ARG A 6 5.70 -11.90 0.26
N LEU A 7 6.74 -11.33 0.84
CA LEU A 7 7.93 -12.08 1.28
C LEU A 7 7.97 -12.11 2.81
N PRO A 8 8.10 -13.29 3.44
CA PRO A 8 8.31 -13.37 4.88
C PRO A 8 9.68 -12.80 5.23
N ASP A 9 9.71 -11.81 6.12
CA ASP A 9 10.93 -11.31 6.78
C ASP A 9 10.83 -11.68 8.26
N ALA A 10 11.95 -12.03 8.91
CA ALA A 10 11.97 -12.69 10.21
C ALA A 10 10.98 -12.06 11.25
N GLY A 11 9.94 -12.82 11.63
CA GLY A 11 8.85 -12.39 12.54
C GLY A 11 7.53 -12.05 11.84
N SER A 12 6.66 -11.25 12.48
CA SER A 12 5.41 -10.71 11.89
C SER A 12 5.65 -9.54 10.93
N LYS A 13 6.73 -9.62 10.15
CA LYS A 13 7.15 -8.61 9.18
C LYS A 13 7.06 -9.20 7.79
N GLU A 14 6.43 -8.47 6.88
CA GLU A 14 6.29 -8.85 5.49
C GLU A 14 6.89 -7.76 4.61
N VAL A 15 7.33 -8.12 3.41
CA VAL A 15 7.74 -7.15 2.40
C VAL A 15 6.76 -7.22 1.25
N PHE A 16 6.18 -6.08 0.87
CA PHE A 16 5.26 -5.96 -0.26
C PHE A 16 5.97 -5.30 -1.43
N ARG A 17 5.98 -6.00 -2.56
CA ARG A 17 6.41 -5.47 -3.86
C ARG A 17 5.20 -5.28 -4.76
N PHE A 18 5.20 -4.15 -5.45
CA PHE A 18 4.13 -3.76 -6.36
C PHE A 18 4.69 -3.65 -7.77
N PHE A 19 4.08 -4.35 -8.71
CA PHE A 19 4.49 -4.39 -10.11
C PHE A 19 3.50 -3.65 -11.02
N HIS A 20 3.98 -3.03 -12.09
CA HIS A 20 3.10 -2.37 -13.06
C HIS A 20 2.13 -3.37 -13.73
N ASP A 21 2.64 -4.58 -13.97
CA ASP A 21 2.01 -5.68 -14.69
C ASP A 21 1.76 -6.87 -13.76
N ASP A 22 0.56 -7.46 -13.85
CA ASP A 22 0.16 -8.66 -13.10
C ASP A 22 0.94 -9.90 -13.53
N ALA A 23 1.32 -9.96 -14.81
CA ALA A 23 2.08 -11.05 -15.39
C ALA A 23 3.60 -10.87 -15.19
N ALA A 24 4.03 -9.86 -14.42
CA ALA A 24 5.44 -9.57 -14.21
C ALA A 24 6.17 -10.80 -13.60
N PRO A 25 7.27 -11.28 -14.22
CA PRO A 25 8.02 -12.41 -13.69
C PRO A 25 8.61 -12.12 -12.31
N ALA A 26 9.01 -13.17 -11.57
CA ALA A 26 9.49 -13.05 -10.19
C ALA A 26 10.66 -12.05 -10.01
N MET A 27 11.53 -11.93 -11.02
CA MET A 27 12.69 -11.02 -11.01
C MET A 27 12.47 -9.72 -11.79
N ALA A 28 11.22 -9.40 -12.13
CA ALA A 28 10.89 -8.15 -12.81
C ALA A 28 11.22 -6.93 -11.93
N PRO A 29 11.50 -5.77 -12.54
CA PRO A 29 11.53 -4.53 -11.79
C PRO A 29 10.15 -4.25 -11.18
N TYR A 30 10.14 -3.90 -9.88
CA TYR A 30 8.95 -3.44 -9.16
C TYR A 30 8.87 -1.91 -9.20
N ASP A 31 7.65 -1.37 -9.17
CA ASP A 31 7.38 0.06 -9.15
C ASP A 31 7.52 0.64 -7.74
N ALA A 32 7.06 -0.14 -6.74
CA ALA A 32 7.13 0.25 -5.35
C ALA A 32 7.43 -0.94 -4.43
N LEU A 33 8.01 -0.64 -3.28
CA LEU A 33 8.37 -1.59 -2.24
C LEU A 33 8.11 -0.95 -0.88
N CYS A 34 7.47 -1.71 0.03
CA CYS A 34 7.42 -1.34 1.44
C CYS A 34 7.57 -2.56 2.35
N GLY A 35 8.11 -2.31 3.55
CA GLY A 35 8.00 -3.25 4.67
C GLY A 35 6.67 -3.06 5.37
N VAL A 36 6.07 -4.17 5.82
CA VAL A 36 4.78 -4.22 6.49
C VAL A 36 4.95 -4.94 7.82
N HIS A 37 4.31 -4.43 8.86
CA HIS A 37 4.23 -5.08 10.16
C HIS A 37 2.78 -5.09 10.63
N TRP A 38 2.29 -6.28 10.98
CA TRP A 38 0.90 -6.48 11.35
C TRP A 38 0.72 -6.45 12.88
N LEU A 39 -0.27 -5.68 13.33
CA LEU A 39 -0.82 -5.74 14.68
C LEU A 39 -2.35 -5.95 14.56
N PRO A 40 -3.05 -6.40 15.61
CA PRO A 40 -4.50 -6.55 15.55
C PRO A 40 -5.19 -5.25 15.12
N GLY A 41 -5.90 -5.28 14.00
CA GLY A 41 -6.59 -4.11 13.43
C GLY A 41 -5.69 -3.08 12.75
N GLU A 42 -4.37 -3.31 12.64
CA GLU A 42 -3.42 -2.31 12.13
C GLU A 42 -2.37 -2.90 11.18
N MET A 43 -2.12 -2.16 10.11
CA MET A 43 -1.03 -2.42 9.17
C MET A 43 -0.01 -1.29 9.22
N TRP A 44 1.19 -1.57 9.73
CA TRP A 44 2.27 -0.59 9.81
C TRP A 44 3.19 -0.66 8.60
N ILE A 45 3.29 0.44 7.85
CA ILE A 45 4.18 0.61 6.72
C ILE A 45 5.52 1.17 7.19
N LYS A 46 6.60 0.46 6.85
CA LYS A 46 7.99 0.81 7.14
C LYS A 46 8.78 0.95 5.86
N GLY A 47 9.17 2.18 5.55
CA GLY A 47 9.88 2.52 4.32
C GLY A 47 8.99 2.35 3.11
N LEU A 48 8.95 3.38 2.26
CA LEU A 48 8.25 3.32 0.98
C LEU A 48 9.22 3.77 -0.10
N LEU A 49 9.67 2.83 -0.91
CA LEU A 49 10.48 3.11 -2.07
C LEU A 49 9.59 3.10 -3.29
N VAL A 50 9.54 4.21 -4.03
CA VAL A 50 8.82 4.30 -5.31
C VAL A 50 9.78 4.71 -6.40
N ARG A 51 9.96 3.88 -7.43
CA ARG A 51 10.96 4.11 -8.49
C ARG A 51 10.75 5.42 -9.25
N ASN A 52 9.48 5.79 -9.49
CA ASN A 52 9.12 7.00 -10.25
C ASN A 52 8.67 8.16 -9.34
N GLY A 53 9.00 8.11 -8.05
CA GLY A 53 8.81 9.20 -7.08
C GLY A 53 7.38 9.50 -6.64
N ARG A 54 6.35 8.84 -7.20
CA ARG A 54 4.95 9.05 -6.80
C ARG A 54 4.17 7.75 -6.71
N VAL A 55 3.45 7.60 -5.60
CA VAL A 55 2.45 6.55 -5.41
C VAL A 55 1.27 6.81 -6.34
N GLY A 56 1.01 5.87 -7.25
CA GLY A 56 -0.18 5.91 -8.11
C GLY A 56 -1.44 5.45 -7.37
N ARG A 57 -2.61 5.84 -7.90
CA ARG A 57 -3.91 5.38 -7.38
C ARG A 57 -4.03 3.85 -7.34
N LYS A 58 -3.52 3.17 -8.36
CA LYS A 58 -3.56 1.70 -8.47
C LYS A 58 -2.86 1.02 -7.27
N TRP A 59 -1.68 1.52 -6.90
CA TRP A 59 -0.94 1.04 -5.73
C TRP A 59 -1.72 1.22 -4.43
N LEU A 60 -2.34 2.39 -4.24
CA LEU A 60 -3.12 2.67 -3.04
C LEU A 60 -4.29 1.70 -2.90
N LEU A 61 -4.99 1.40 -4.00
CA LEU A 61 -6.13 0.47 -3.98
C LEU A 61 -5.69 -0.95 -3.60
N GLU A 62 -4.57 -1.40 -4.14
CA GLU A 62 -4.01 -2.74 -3.87
C GLU A 62 -3.51 -2.81 -2.43
N LEU A 63 -2.92 -1.72 -1.91
CA LEU A 63 -2.55 -1.63 -0.51
C LEU A 63 -3.78 -1.69 0.42
N LEU A 64 -4.86 -0.99 0.08
CA LEU A 64 -6.11 -1.03 0.84
C LEU A 64 -6.73 -2.43 0.82
N GLU A 65 -6.72 -3.10 -0.33
CA GLU A 65 -7.21 -4.48 -0.45
C GLU A 65 -6.39 -5.45 0.41
N GLU A 66 -5.07 -5.33 0.39
CA GLU A 66 -4.21 -6.17 1.23
C GLU A 66 -4.38 -5.86 2.73
N ALA A 67 -4.64 -4.60 3.10
CA ALA A 67 -5.00 -4.19 4.46
C ALA A 67 -6.32 -4.85 4.91
N GLU A 68 -7.37 -4.78 4.09
CA GLU A 68 -8.67 -5.40 4.36
C GLU A 68 -8.54 -6.92 4.51
N ARG A 69 -7.81 -7.58 3.60
CA ARG A 69 -7.56 -9.02 3.64
C ARG A 69 -6.77 -9.44 4.88
N GLY A 70 -5.89 -8.58 5.37
CA GLY A 70 -5.13 -8.75 6.61
C GLY A 70 -5.92 -8.41 7.87
N GLY A 71 -7.16 -7.92 7.75
CA GLY A 71 -8.00 -7.52 8.88
C GLY A 71 -7.59 -6.20 9.53
N ALA A 72 -6.84 -5.34 8.81
CA ALA A 72 -6.50 -4.01 9.30
C ALA A 72 -7.62 -3.01 9.04
N GLU A 73 -7.98 -2.25 10.07
CA GLU A 73 -8.86 -1.08 9.99
C GLU A 73 -8.05 0.18 9.67
N TRP A 74 -6.77 0.19 10.06
CA TRP A 74 -5.86 1.32 9.94
C TRP A 74 -4.57 0.95 9.23
N ILE A 75 -4.16 1.78 8.27
CA ILE A 75 -2.80 1.77 7.73
C ILE A 75 -2.04 2.91 8.40
N LYS A 76 -0.92 2.58 9.04
CA LYS A 76 -0.11 3.54 9.80
C LYS A 76 1.29 3.61 9.24
N SER A 77 1.90 4.77 9.30
CA SER A 77 3.33 4.95 9.00
C SER A 77 3.91 6.05 9.88
N THR A 78 5.20 5.96 10.17
CA THR A 78 5.93 7.08 10.77
C THR A 78 6.42 8.02 9.69
N ARG A 79 6.50 9.33 9.99
CA ARG A 79 6.98 10.33 9.04
C ARG A 79 8.42 10.02 8.61
N GLY A 80 8.58 9.53 7.38
CA GLY A 80 9.85 9.54 6.66
C GLY A 80 9.98 10.82 5.86
N PHE A 81 11.20 11.36 5.73
CA PHE A 81 11.44 12.53 4.87
C PHE A 81 11.01 12.24 3.43
N GLY A 82 10.13 13.10 2.89
CA GLY A 82 9.92 13.24 1.44
C GLY A 82 8.62 12.70 0.85
N HIS A 83 7.92 11.75 1.49
CA HIS A 83 6.72 11.13 0.89
C HIS A 83 5.64 10.78 1.92
N ILE A 84 4.46 11.40 1.78
CA ILE A 84 3.27 11.13 2.60
C ILE A 84 2.41 10.08 1.88
N LEU A 85 1.91 9.08 2.61
CA LEU A 85 0.91 8.16 2.06
C LEU A 85 -0.34 8.96 1.64
N PRO A 86 -0.84 8.83 0.40
CA PRO A 86 -2.03 9.55 -0.03
C PRO A 86 -3.21 9.30 0.91
N PHE A 87 -3.97 10.34 1.24
CA PHE A 87 -5.10 10.31 2.19
C PHE A 87 -4.72 10.00 3.64
N GLY A 88 -3.44 9.98 3.95
CA GLY A 88 -2.95 9.91 5.32
C GLY A 88 -3.23 11.20 6.09
N HIS A 89 -3.76 11.06 7.30
CA HIS A 89 -3.94 12.12 8.26
C HIS A 89 -2.77 12.12 9.25
N GLU A 90 -2.03 13.23 9.28
CA GLU A 90 -0.96 13.42 10.26
C GLU A 90 -1.55 13.56 11.66
N GLN A 91 -1.04 12.76 12.58
CA GLN A 91 -1.42 12.72 13.97
C GLN A 91 -0.48 13.61 14.81
N PRO A 92 -0.89 14.05 16.01
CA PRO A 92 -0.06 14.88 16.88
C PRO A 92 1.30 14.28 17.26
N ASN A 93 1.43 12.94 17.20
CA ASN A 93 2.68 12.21 17.46
C ASN A 93 3.61 12.12 16.22
N GLY A 94 3.23 12.72 15.09
CA GLY A 94 3.99 12.67 13.84
C GLY A 94 3.80 11.39 13.04
N GLU A 95 2.83 10.55 13.39
CA GLU A 95 2.41 9.41 12.57
C GLU A 95 1.42 9.84 11.50
N ILE A 96 1.32 9.05 10.44
CA ILE A 96 0.36 9.22 9.35
C ILE A 96 -0.58 8.03 9.37
N TRP A 97 -1.87 8.29 9.54
CA TRP A 97 -2.90 7.25 9.65
C TRP A 97 -3.87 7.33 8.48
N ILE A 98 -4.24 6.17 7.94
CA ILE A 98 -5.28 6.02 6.93
C ILE A 98 -6.34 5.10 7.51
N ASN A 99 -7.58 5.57 7.56
CA ASN A 99 -8.72 4.69 7.80
C ASN A 99 -9.06 3.94 6.50
N VAL A 100 -9.01 2.60 6.55
CA VAL A 100 -9.18 1.76 5.36
C VAL A 100 -10.58 1.94 4.77
N ALA A 101 -11.62 1.84 5.60
CA ALA A 101 -13.02 1.93 5.16
C ALA A 101 -13.36 3.32 4.60
N GLU A 102 -12.87 4.39 5.25
CA GLU A 102 -13.11 5.77 4.81
C GLU A 102 -12.50 6.02 3.43
N VAL A 103 -11.24 5.62 3.23
CA VAL A 103 -10.58 5.82 1.93
C VAL A 103 -11.19 4.91 0.88
N ARG A 104 -11.58 3.68 1.23
CA ARG A 104 -12.29 2.76 0.32
C ARG A 104 -13.61 3.35 -0.15
N ALA A 105 -14.38 3.98 0.74
CA ALA A 105 -15.65 4.63 0.39
C ALA A 105 -15.47 5.79 -0.60
N ARG A 106 -14.31 6.46 -0.59
CA ARG A 106 -13.95 7.51 -1.56
C ARG A 106 -13.56 6.95 -2.94
N PHE A 107 -13.24 5.66 -3.02
CA PHE A 107 -12.89 4.97 -4.26
C PHE A 107 -13.80 3.76 -4.49
N PRO A 108 -15.09 3.98 -4.82
CA PRO A 108 -16.11 2.94 -4.84
C PRO A 108 -15.98 1.89 -5.97
N PHE A 109 -14.82 1.71 -6.63
CA PHE A 109 -14.68 0.79 -7.77
C PHE A 109 -13.43 -0.09 -7.78
N ASP A 110 -13.72 -1.39 -7.62
CA ASP A 110 -13.41 -2.54 -8.48
C ASP A 110 -12.13 -2.49 -9.34
N SER A 111 -11.19 -3.40 -9.05
CA SER A 111 -9.97 -3.65 -9.81
C SER A 111 -10.21 -4.21 -11.22
N ARG A 112 -11.47 -4.43 -11.64
CA ARG A 112 -11.88 -4.95 -12.96
C ARG A 112 -12.32 -3.90 -13.99
N LEU A 113 -12.43 -2.62 -13.65
CA LEU A 113 -12.77 -1.59 -14.65
C LEU A 113 -11.54 -1.13 -15.43
N MET A 114 -11.49 -1.55 -16.69
CA MET A 114 -10.53 -1.13 -17.72
C MET A 114 -10.37 0.40 -17.80
N PRO A 115 -9.19 0.89 -18.24
CA PRO A 115 -8.94 2.32 -18.35
C PRO A 115 -9.93 2.97 -19.31
N LEU A 116 -10.47 4.13 -18.91
CA LEU A 116 -11.15 5.03 -19.84
C LEU A 116 -10.14 5.50 -20.88
N ILE A 117 -10.24 4.92 -22.06
CA ILE A 117 -9.59 5.40 -23.28
C ILE A 117 -10.10 6.83 -23.51
N LYS A 118 -9.18 7.79 -23.61
CA LYS A 118 -9.42 9.06 -24.30
C LYS A 118 -8.90 8.94 -25.71
#